data_AF-A0A820ML26-F1
#
_entry.id   AF-A0A820ML26-F1
#
_cell.length_a   1.000
_cell.length_b   1.000
_cell.length_c   1.000
_cell.angle_alpha   90.00
_cell.angle_beta   90.00
_cell.angle_gamma   90.00
#
_symmetry.space_group_name_H-M   'P 1'
#
loop_
_entity.id
_entity.type
_entity.pdbx_description
1 polymer ?
#
loop_
_entity_poly.entity_id
_entity_poly.type
_entity_poly.pdbx_seq_one_letter_code
_entity_poly.pdbx_strand_id
1 'polypeptide(L)' 'TEQSRQANVTAAEGDTRAADLIGKVLDEADDGLIELRRIEAAEGIANQLSKSRNIVYLPHGPRMLLNITGPMQ' A
#
# COMPACT_ATOMS: atom_id res chain seq x y z
N THR A 1 -5.29 16.58 -29.23
CA THR A 1 -5.74 17.45 -28.14
C THR A 1 -4.53 18.10 -27.49
N GLU A 2 -4.30 19.38 -27.75
CA GLU A 2 -3.17 20.13 -27.17
C GLU A 2 -3.19 20.13 -25.63
N GLN A 3 -4.40 20.13 -25.07
CA GLN A 3 -4.65 20.05 -23.62
C GLN A 3 -4.09 18.78 -22.98
N SER A 4 -4.14 17.63 -23.67
CA SER A 4 -3.60 16.37 -23.14
C SER A 4 -2.07 16.41 -23.08
N ARG A 5 -1.42 17.06 -24.05
CA ARG A 5 0.03 17.24 -24.05
C ARG A 5 0.46 18.17 -22.91
N GLN A 6 -0.22 19.29 -22.72
CA GLN A 6 0.06 20.21 -21.60
C GLN A 6 -0.21 19.55 -20.25
N ALA A 7 -1.32 18.82 -20.09
CA ALA A 7 -1.63 18.08 -18.87
C ALA A 7 -0.54 17.05 -18.53
N ASN A 8 -0.03 16.32 -19.53
CA ASN A 8 1.07 15.39 -19.32
C ASN A 8 2.37 16.08 -18.91
N VAL A 9 2.68 17.25 -19.49
CA VAL A 9 3.86 18.04 -19.11
C VAL A 9 3.73 18.54 -17.67
N THR A 10 2.58 19.11 -17.30
CA THR A 10 2.34 19.59 -15.94
C THR A 10 2.36 18.45 -14.91
N ALA A 11 1.82 17.28 -15.25
CA ALA A 11 1.88 16.10 -14.38
C ALA A 11 3.33 15.65 -14.18
N ALA A 12 4.11 15.52 -15.27
CA ALA A 12 5.52 15.12 -15.20
C ALA A 12 6.38 16.12 -14.40
N GLU A 13 6.15 17.42 -14.56
CA GLU A 13 6.82 18.46 -13.75
C GLU A 13 6.44 18.38 -12.27
N GLY A 14 5.17 18.07 -11.97
CA GLY A 14 4.68 17.87 -10.61
C GLY A 14 5.35 16.67 -9.94
N ASP A 15 5.39 15.53 -10.63
CA ASP A 15 6.02 14.30 -10.15
C ASP A 15 7.52 14.50 -9.92
N THR A 16 8.20 15.24 -10.80
CA THR A 16 9.64 15.54 -10.65
C THR A 16 9.90 16.38 -9.40
N ARG A 17 9.12 17.44 -9.17
CA ARG A 17 9.26 18.28 -7.96
C ARG A 17 8.93 17.52 -6.69
N ALA A 18 7.93 16.63 -6.73
CA ALA A 18 7.58 15.79 -5.61
C ALA A 18 8.73 14.81 -5.28
N ALA A 19 9.31 14.17 -6.29
CA ALA A 19 10.46 13.28 -6.13
C ALA A 19 11.69 14.00 -5.54
N ASP A 20 12.02 15.19 -6.04
CA ASP A 20 13.12 16.00 -5.49
C ASP A 20 12.90 16.37 -4.02
N LEU A 21 11.66 16.69 -3.64
CA LEU A 21 11.31 17.12 -2.28
C LEU A 21 11.33 15.92 -1.32
N ILE A 22 10.82 14.76 -1.75
CA ILE A 22 10.91 13.50 -1.01
C ILE A 22 12.38 13.11 -0.83
N GLY A 23 13.19 13.16 -1.90
CA GLY A 23 14.60 12.82 -1.86
C GLY A 23 15.39 13.67 -0.84
N LYS A 24 15.17 14.99 -0.84
CA LYS A 24 15.80 15.90 0.14
C LYS A 24 15.41 15.59 1.58
N VAL A 25 14.13 15.36 1.85
CA VAL A 25 13.65 15.01 3.20
C VAL A 25 14.24 13.67 3.64
N LEU A 26 14.41 12.73 2.72
CA LEU A 26 14.99 11.41 3.00
C LEU A 26 16.50 11.48 3.25
N ASP A 27 17.22 12.36 2.55
CA ASP A 27 18.65 12.62 2.76
C ASP A 27 18.91 13.34 4.10
N GLU A 28 18.00 14.23 4.51
CA GLU A 28 18.11 14.98 5.78
C GLU A 28 17.63 14.17 6.99
N ALA A 29 16.70 13.22 6.79
CA ALA A 29 16.14 12.39 7.85
C ALA A 29 16.95 11.10 8.03
N ASP A 30 17.83 11.08 9.05
CA ASP A 30 18.72 9.96 9.39
C ASP A 30 17.99 8.60 9.59
N ASP A 31 16.72 8.63 10.06
CA ASP A 31 15.87 7.42 10.23
C ASP A 31 14.76 7.30 9.16
N GLY A 32 14.59 8.31 8.30
CA GLY A 32 13.50 8.38 7.32
C GLY A 32 13.60 7.30 6.24
N LEU A 33 14.82 6.96 5.83
CA LEU A 33 15.08 5.90 4.85
C LEU A 33 14.66 4.52 5.37
N ILE A 34 14.91 4.24 6.65
CA ILE A 34 14.58 2.96 7.28
C ILE A 34 13.07 2.83 7.45
N GLU A 35 12.40 3.90 7.87
CA GLU A 35 10.95 3.92 8.01
C GLU A 35 10.25 3.78 6.65
N LEU A 36 10.73 4.46 5.60
CA LEU A 36 10.21 4.30 4.24
C LEU A 36 10.34 2.86 3.74
N ARG A 37 11.51 2.25 3.90
CA ARG A 37 11.76 0.83 3.58
C ARG A 37 10.80 -0.11 4.33
N ARG A 38 10.48 0.18 5.59
CA ARG A 38 9.51 -0.60 6.37
C ARG A 38 8.10 -0.49 5.79
N ILE A 39 7.70 0.72 5.37
CA ILE A 39 6.39 0.96 4.75
C ILE A 39 6.30 0.20 3.41
N GLU A 40 7.31 0.29 2.56
CA GLU A 40 7.35 -0.44 1.28
C GLU A 40 7.30 -1.96 1.48
N ALA A 41 8.04 -2.48 2.47
CA ALA A 41 7.98 -3.90 2.81
C ALA A 41 6.58 -4.32 3.30
N ALA A 42 5.94 -3.49 4.14
CA ALA A 42 4.58 -3.73 4.61
C ALA A 42 3.56 -3.71 3.46
N GLU A 43 3.68 -2.77 2.51
CA GLU A 43 2.85 -2.72 1.30
C GLU A 43 3.02 -3.98 0.45
N GLY A 44 4.26 -4.41 0.22
CA GLY A 44 4.56 -5.64 -0.52
C GLY A 44 3.94 -6.87 0.14
N ILE A 45 4.07 -6.99 1.46
CA ILE A 45 3.46 -8.07 2.24
C ILE A 45 1.93 -8.01 2.15
N ALA A 46 1.32 -6.83 2.28
CA ALA A 46 -0.12 -6.65 2.17
C ALA A 46 -0.64 -7.01 0.76
N ASN A 47 0.08 -6.65 -0.30
CA ASN A 47 -0.24 -6.98 -1.68
C ASN A 47 -0.13 -8.49 -1.94
N GLN A 48 0.90 -9.13 -1.38
CA GLN A 48 1.07 -10.58 -1.48
C GLN A 48 -0.01 -11.32 -0.67
N LEU A 49 -0.34 -10.83 0.52
CA LEU A 49 -1.42 -11.35 1.34
C LEU A 49 -2.77 -11.19 0.66
N SER A 50 -3.07 -10.02 0.06
CA SER A 50 -4.35 -9.74 -0.61
C SER A 50 -4.60 -10.60 -1.85
N LYS A 51 -3.54 -11.13 -2.46
CA LYS A 51 -3.61 -12.10 -3.57
C LYS A 51 -3.58 -13.56 -3.10
N SER A 52 -3.27 -13.81 -1.85
CA SER A 52 -3.25 -15.16 -1.29
C SER A 52 -4.68 -15.71 -1.20
N ARG A 53 -4.87 -16.97 -1.58
CA ARG A 53 -6.18 -17.65 -1.45
C ARG A 53 -6.60 -17.91 0.01
N ASN A 54 -5.70 -17.68 0.97
CA ASN A 54 -5.92 -17.95 2.39
C ASN A 54 -6.18 -16.65 3.18
N ILE A 55 -7.00 -15.74 2.64
CA ILE A 55 -7.45 -14.54 3.36
C ILE A 55 -8.82 -14.86 3.95
N VAL A 56 -8.86 -15.03 5.27
CA VAL A 56 -10.11 -15.05 6.00
C VAL A 56 -10.43 -13.61 6.37
N TYR A 57 -11.29 -12.97 5.57
CA TYR A 57 -11.91 -11.72 6.00
C TYR A 57 -12.82 -12.05 7.18
N LEU A 58 -12.47 -11.54 8.36
CA LEU A 58 -13.26 -11.75 9.56
C LEU A 58 -14.58 -10.96 9.41
N PRO A 59 -15.74 -11.61 9.26
CA PRO A 59 -17.01 -10.89 9.28
C PRO A 59 -17.21 -10.35 10.70
N HIS A 60 -17.52 -9.06 10.82
CA HIS A 60 -17.86 -8.46 12.10
C HIS A 60 -19.16 -9.09 12.63
N GLY A 61 -19.04 -9.93 13.66
CA GLY A 61 -20.20 -10.50 14.35
C GLY A 61 -19.88 -11.75 15.18
N PRO A 62 -20.70 -12.06 16.21
CA PRO A 62 -20.48 -13.17 17.16
C PRO A 62 -20.59 -14.58 16.56
N ARG A 63 -20.62 -14.72 15.23
CA ARG A 63 -20.97 -15.96 14.51
C ARG A 63 -19.75 -16.76 14.04
N MET A 64 -18.59 -16.51 14.63
CA MET A 64 -17.34 -17.24 14.39
C MET A 64 -17.36 -18.67 14.92
N LEU A 65 -18.18 -18.95 15.94
CA LEU A 65 -18.22 -20.25 16.61
C LEU A 65 -19.12 -21.28 15.91
N LEU A 66 -19.96 -20.87 14.96
CA LEU A 66 -20.91 -21.80 14.31
C LEU A 66 -20.24 -22.70 13.26
N ASN A 67 -19.11 -22.27 12.67
CA ASN A 67 -18.44 -23.02 11.60
C ASN A 67 -17.40 -24.04 12.09
N ILE A 68 -17.04 -24.04 13.38
CA ILE A 68 -16.12 -25.02 13.99
C ILE A 68 -16.84 -26.11 14.80
N THR A 69 -18.18 -26.03 14.91
CA THR A 69 -18.98 -26.93 15.76
C THR A 69 -20.04 -27.72 14.97
N GLY A 70 -19.89 -27.82 13.65
CA GLY A 70 -20.72 -28.71 12.82
C GLY A 70 -20.32 -30.18 13.02
N PRO A 71 -21.26 -31.09 13.30
CA PRO A 71 -20.97 -32.44 13.78
C PRO A 71 -20.22 -33.29 12.75
N MET A 72 -19.18 -33.99 13.21
CA MET A 72 -18.69 -35.21 12.56
C MET A 72 -19.73 -36.32 12.83
N GLN A 73 -20.66 -36.50 11.89
CA GLN A 73 -21.39 -37.74 11.58
C GLN A 73 -22.11 -37.61 10.24
#